data_AF-A0A564YZQ8-F1
#
_entry.id   AF-A0A564YZQ8-F1
#
_cell.length_a   1.000
_cell.length_b   1.000
_cell.length_c   1.000
_cell.angle_alpha   90.00
_cell.angle_beta   90.00
_cell.angle_gamma   90.00
#
_symmetry.space_group_name_H-M   'P 1'
#
loop_
_entity.id
_entity.type
_entity.pdbx_description
1 polymer ?
#
loop_
_entity_poly.entity_id
_entity_poly.type
_entity_poly.pdbx_seq_one_letter_code
_entity_poly.pdbx_strand_id
1 'polypeptide(L)'
;RIVGFGYTIASVENSKFLAVLARGFWPYFTHWAYRYNVLMDPVALENEAKKLQNKYSDAINGAIKEWDSKFLRKMQSIYFGCGKKCCDNKEYSTEQVQSCIELCEKPVSSAQELVQGELSTLQNRFQSCVRQCSHQAYDKFKGVEEDLSEAQRMVVQKDTLVCVNKCIEEQISTAIPASIRAVSASLKKISAEQPSL
;
A
#
# COMPACT_ATOMS: atom_id res chain seq x y z
N ARG A 1 -9.93 21.67 -42.13
CA ARG A 1 -10.04 20.88 -43.37
C ARG A 1 -9.28 19.59 -43.15
N ILE A 2 -9.95 18.46 -43.36
CA ILE A 2 -9.46 17.09 -43.20
C ILE A 2 -8.53 16.73 -44.37
N VAL A 3 -7.41 16.07 -44.10
CA VAL A 3 -6.78 15.01 -44.91
C VAL A 3 -6.04 14.15 -43.88
N GLY A 4 -6.38 12.91 -43.53
CA GLY A 4 -6.94 11.84 -44.34
C GLY A 4 -5.84 10.84 -44.71
N PHE A 5 -5.18 10.23 -43.72
CA PHE A 5 -4.17 9.18 -43.95
C PHE A 5 -4.86 7.81 -43.98
N GLY A 6 -4.94 7.23 -45.17
CA GLY A 6 -5.16 5.81 -45.34
C GLY A 6 -3.83 5.05 -45.20
N TYR A 7 -3.90 3.85 -44.63
CA TYR A 7 -3.48 2.60 -45.28
C TYR A 7 -4.23 1.43 -44.63
N THR A 8 -5.20 0.92 -45.41
CA THR A 8 -5.55 -0.47 -45.69
C THR A 8 -5.13 -1.58 -44.70
N ILE A 9 -6.12 -2.26 -44.12
CA ILE A 9 -6.04 -3.70 -43.80
C ILE A 9 -7.11 -4.40 -44.64
N ALA A 10 -6.66 -5.10 -45.67
CA ALA A 10 -7.39 -6.12 -46.41
C ALA A 10 -7.46 -7.40 -45.52
N SER A 11 -8.43 -8.32 -45.57
CA SER A 11 -9.68 -8.46 -46.30
C SER A 11 -10.21 -9.88 -46.00
N VAL A 12 -11.48 -10.01 -45.60
CA VAL A 12 -12.47 -11.00 -46.12
C VAL A 12 -12.34 -12.44 -45.54
N GLU A 13 -13.38 -13.08 -44.99
CA GLU A 13 -14.56 -13.63 -45.68
C GLU A 13 -15.76 -13.94 -44.75
N ASN A 14 -16.94 -13.98 -45.38
CA ASN A 14 -18.19 -14.64 -44.95
C ASN A 14 -19.18 -13.93 -44.01
N SER A 15 -19.53 -12.69 -44.37
CA SER A 15 -20.66 -11.93 -43.84
C SER A 15 -22.07 -12.37 -44.31
N LYS A 16 -22.21 -13.51 -45.02
CA LYS A 16 -23.53 -14.05 -45.42
C LYS A 16 -23.97 -15.32 -44.68
N PHE A 17 -23.04 -16.09 -44.10
CA PHE A 17 -23.38 -17.32 -43.38
C PHE A 17 -23.88 -17.05 -41.95
N LEU A 18 -23.41 -15.97 -41.32
CA LEU A 18 -23.80 -15.58 -39.96
C LEU A 18 -25.20 -14.93 -39.89
N ALA A 19 -25.70 -14.37 -40.98
CA ALA A 19 -27.01 -13.71 -41.01
C ALA A 19 -28.19 -14.70 -40.91
N VAL A 20 -27.99 -15.96 -41.31
CA VAL A 20 -29.03 -17.00 -41.27
C VAL A 20 -29.14 -17.62 -39.87
N LEU A 21 -28.03 -17.71 -39.13
CA LEU A 21 -28.01 -18.24 -37.75
C LEU A 21 -28.44 -17.20 -36.69
N ALA A 22 -28.38 -15.90 -37.02
CA ALA A 22 -28.68 -14.81 -36.10
C ALA A 22 -30.17 -14.66 -35.71
N ARG A 23 -31.11 -15.36 -36.35
CA ARG A 23 -32.56 -15.19 -36.06
C ARG A 23 -33.10 -16.06 -34.91
N GLY A 24 -32.35 -17.05 -34.43
CA GLY A 24 -32.80 -17.98 -33.38
C GLY A 24 -32.06 -17.92 -32.05
N PHE A 25 -30.90 -17.25 -31.98
CA PHE A 25 -29.99 -17.32 -30.83
C PHE A 25 -29.62 -15.93 -30.23
N TRP A 26 -30.33 -14.89 -30.62
CA TRP A 26 -30.07 -13.49 -30.25
C TRP A 26 -30.02 -13.22 -28.73
N PRO A 27 -30.94 -13.72 -27.87
CA PRO A 27 -30.92 -13.36 -26.45
C PRO A 27 -29.74 -13.94 -25.66
N TYR A 28 -29.11 -15.03 -26.15
CA TYR A 28 -27.93 -15.61 -25.51
C TYR A 28 -26.63 -14.96 -25.99
N PHE A 29 -26.56 -14.53 -27.25
CA PHE A 29 -25.38 -13.86 -27.80
C PHE A 29 -25.19 -12.45 -27.23
N THR A 30 -26.27 -11.69 -27.04
CA THR A 30 -26.20 -10.38 -26.39
C THR A 30 -25.81 -10.52 -24.92
N HIS A 31 -26.33 -11.51 -24.20
CA HIS A 31 -25.97 -11.73 -22.80
C HIS A 31 -24.52 -12.20 -22.63
N TRP A 32 -24.00 -13.03 -23.55
CA TRP A 32 -22.60 -13.45 -23.56
C TRP A 32 -21.65 -12.27 -23.91
N ALA A 33 -21.98 -11.46 -24.92
CA ALA A 33 -21.21 -10.26 -25.28
C ALA A 33 -21.29 -9.14 -24.21
N TYR A 34 -22.43 -8.96 -23.55
CA TYR A 34 -22.60 -8.00 -22.44
C TYR A 34 -21.86 -8.46 -21.19
N ARG A 35 -21.89 -9.77 -20.88
CA ARG A 35 -21.13 -10.35 -19.77
C ARG A 35 -19.61 -10.36 -20.03
N TYR A 36 -19.18 -10.34 -21.29
CA TYR A 36 -17.78 -10.13 -21.67
C TYR A 36 -17.36 -8.64 -21.61
N ASN A 37 -18.18 -7.71 -22.10
CA ASN A 37 -17.88 -6.27 -22.05
C ASN A 37 -17.91 -5.68 -20.61
N VAL A 38 -18.66 -6.28 -19.69
CA VAL A 38 -18.67 -5.88 -18.26
C VAL A 38 -17.48 -6.47 -17.48
N LEU A 39 -16.76 -7.45 -18.04
CA LEU A 39 -15.68 -8.16 -17.34
C LEU A 39 -14.30 -7.49 -17.45
N MET A 40 -14.18 -6.41 -18.23
CA MET A 40 -12.92 -5.83 -18.71
C MET A 40 -13.00 -4.30 -18.80
N ASP A 41 -13.34 -3.61 -17.70
CA ASP A 41 -13.27 -2.14 -17.61
C ASP A 41 -11.96 -1.71 -16.91
N PRO A 42 -11.00 -1.04 -17.59
CA PRO A 42 -9.73 -0.62 -17.01
C PRO A 42 -9.90 0.34 -15.81
N VAL A 43 -10.96 1.17 -15.81
CA VAL A 43 -11.22 2.11 -14.71
C VAL A 43 -11.66 1.39 -13.45
N ALA A 44 -12.44 0.31 -13.58
CA ALA A 44 -12.85 -0.50 -12.43
C ALA A 44 -11.64 -1.13 -11.72
N LEU A 45 -10.66 -1.57 -12.49
CA LEU A 45 -9.47 -2.25 -11.99
C LEU A 45 -8.50 -1.30 -11.27
N GLU A 46 -8.31 -0.09 -11.80
CA GLU A 46 -7.56 0.97 -11.10
C GLU A 46 -8.23 1.34 -9.76
N ASN A 47 -9.56 1.41 -9.73
CA ASN A 47 -10.31 1.66 -8.51
C ASN A 47 -10.15 0.53 -7.48
N GLU A 48 -10.10 -0.72 -7.91
CA GLU A 48 -9.80 -1.86 -7.03
C GLU A 48 -8.39 -1.77 -6.45
N ALA A 49 -7.38 -1.48 -7.28
CA ALA A 49 -6.00 -1.29 -6.82
C ALA A 49 -5.91 -0.18 -5.76
N LYS A 50 -6.57 0.94 -6.00
CA LYS A 50 -6.64 2.07 -5.06
C LYS A 50 -7.34 1.69 -3.75
N LYS A 51 -8.44 0.92 -3.81
CA LYS A 51 -9.13 0.42 -2.60
C LYS A 51 -8.21 -0.46 -1.75
N LEU A 52 -7.44 -1.36 -2.38
CA LEU A 52 -6.49 -2.22 -1.68
C LEU A 52 -5.36 -1.41 -1.03
N GLN A 53 -4.81 -0.43 -1.75
CA GLN A 53 -3.81 0.48 -1.20
C GLN A 53 -4.34 1.26 0.02
N ASN A 54 -5.56 1.80 -0.07
CA ASN A 54 -6.19 2.52 1.04
C ASN A 54 -6.45 1.60 2.23
N LYS A 55 -6.97 0.38 2.01
CA LYS A 55 -7.20 -0.62 3.06
C LYS A 55 -5.92 -0.91 3.86
N TYR A 56 -4.78 -1.03 3.17
CA TYR A 56 -3.49 -1.22 3.82
C TYR A 56 -3.01 0.04 4.56
N SER A 57 -3.13 1.21 3.92
CA SER A 57 -2.78 2.50 4.52
C SER A 57 -3.56 2.78 5.81
N ASP A 58 -4.86 2.50 5.82
CA ASP A 58 -5.73 2.69 6.98
C ASP A 58 -5.29 1.81 8.17
N ALA A 59 -4.89 0.56 7.90
CA ALA A 59 -4.37 -0.33 8.92
C ALA A 59 -3.03 0.17 9.51
N ILE A 60 -2.13 0.67 8.66
CA ILE A 60 -0.86 1.29 9.09
C ILE A 60 -1.12 2.56 9.90
N ASN A 61 -2.03 3.43 9.44
CA ASN A 61 -2.42 4.63 10.17
C ASN A 61 -3.03 4.30 11.55
N GLY A 62 -3.74 3.17 11.65
CA GLY A 62 -4.19 2.62 12.93
C GLY A 62 -3.03 2.29 13.87
N ALA A 63 -1.98 1.63 13.37
CA ALA A 63 -0.77 1.33 14.15
C ALA A 63 -0.03 2.60 14.59
N ILE A 64 0.10 3.59 13.71
CA ILE A 64 0.70 4.89 14.02
C ILE A 64 -0.07 5.57 15.15
N LYS A 65 -1.40 5.64 15.03
CA LYS A 65 -2.27 6.26 16.04
C LYS A 65 -2.16 5.58 17.40
N GLU A 66 -2.06 4.26 17.40
CA GLU A 66 -1.86 3.46 18.61
C GLU A 66 -0.55 3.84 19.32
N TRP A 67 0.58 3.85 18.59
CA TRP A 67 1.87 4.22 19.19
C TRP A 67 1.93 5.68 19.63
N ASP A 68 1.38 6.57 18.81
CA ASP A 68 1.34 8.01 19.07
C ASP A 68 0.55 8.33 20.35
N SER A 69 -0.69 7.86 20.42
CA SER A 69 -1.58 8.15 21.55
C SER A 69 -1.14 7.50 22.86
N LYS A 70 -0.55 6.30 22.82
CA LYS A 70 -0.14 5.57 24.02
C LYS A 70 1.26 5.92 24.53
N PHE A 71 2.17 6.33 23.65
CA PHE A 71 3.58 6.51 24.00
C PHE A 71 4.12 7.86 23.55
N LEU A 72 4.13 8.14 22.24
CA LEU A 72 4.95 9.22 21.68
C LEU A 72 4.54 10.60 22.21
N ARG A 73 3.24 10.91 22.29
CA ARG A 73 2.78 12.20 22.82
C ARG A 73 3.18 12.42 24.28
N LYS A 74 3.13 11.36 25.10
CA LYS A 74 3.53 11.45 26.51
C LYS A 74 5.04 11.65 26.63
N MET A 75 5.81 10.93 25.81
CA MET A 75 7.26 11.09 25.79
C MET A 75 7.70 12.48 25.34
N GLN A 76 7.04 13.03 24.31
CA GLN A 76 7.24 14.41 23.86
C GLN A 76 6.88 15.43 24.95
N SER A 77 5.77 15.22 25.66
CA SER A 77 5.38 16.09 26.77
C SER A 77 6.42 16.12 27.89
N ILE A 78 6.99 14.97 28.25
CA ILE A 78 8.07 14.87 29.25
C ILE A 78 9.33 15.56 28.73
N TYR A 79 9.71 15.32 27.46
CA TYR A 79 10.85 15.98 26.83
C TYR A 79 10.75 17.51 26.89
N PHE A 80 9.62 18.09 26.46
CA PHE A 80 9.44 19.55 26.50
C PHE A 80 9.47 20.09 27.95
N GLY A 81 8.90 19.36 28.91
CA GLY A 81 8.97 19.70 30.32
C GLY A 81 10.40 19.68 30.87
N CYS A 82 11.16 18.64 30.52
CA CYS A 82 12.57 18.50 30.88
C CYS A 82 13.44 19.60 30.27
N GLY A 83 13.29 19.87 28.97
CA GLY A 83 14.03 20.92 28.28
C GLY A 83 13.75 22.31 28.86
N LYS A 84 12.49 22.59 29.24
CA LYS A 84 12.16 23.83 29.96
C LYS A 84 12.95 23.96 31.26
N LYS A 85 13.03 22.89 32.07
CA LYS A 85 13.79 22.90 33.33
C LYS A 85 15.29 23.11 33.11
N CYS A 86 15.85 22.53 32.04
CA CYS A 86 17.23 22.78 31.65
C CYS A 86 17.46 24.28 31.39
N CYS A 87 16.55 24.92 30.63
CA CYS A 87 16.66 26.34 30.30
C CYS A 87 16.39 27.28 31.48
N ASP A 88 15.55 26.89 32.44
CA ASP A 88 15.26 27.69 33.64
C ASP A 88 16.41 27.69 34.66
N ASN A 89 17.37 26.75 34.53
CA ASN A 89 18.49 26.65 35.46
C ASN A 89 19.55 27.72 35.18
N LYS A 90 19.59 28.74 36.05
CA LYS A 90 20.53 29.87 35.96
C LYS A 90 21.97 29.52 36.34
N GLU A 91 22.20 28.37 36.96
CA GLU A 91 23.55 27.92 37.34
C GLU A 91 24.26 27.21 36.19
N TYR A 92 23.52 26.71 35.20
CA TYR A 92 24.09 26.03 34.06
C TYR A 92 24.72 27.03 33.09
N SER A 93 25.92 26.70 32.61
CA SER A 93 26.49 27.33 31.41
C SER A 93 25.66 26.95 30.18
N THR A 94 25.85 27.66 29.08
CA THR A 94 25.20 27.37 27.79
C THR A 94 25.41 25.92 27.36
N GLU A 95 26.63 25.38 27.52
CA GLU A 95 26.98 24.01 27.16
C GLU A 95 26.27 22.99 28.06
N GLN A 96 26.13 23.30 29.36
CA GLN A 96 25.41 22.44 30.31
C GLN A 96 23.91 22.40 30.02
N VAL A 97 23.31 23.54 29.64
CA VAL A 97 21.91 23.58 29.19
C VAL A 97 21.71 22.71 27.95
N GLN A 98 22.59 22.83 26.96
CA GLN A 98 22.48 22.05 25.72
C GLN A 98 22.63 20.55 25.99
N SER A 99 23.62 20.14 26.79
CA SER A 99 23.80 18.73 27.17
C SER A 99 22.59 18.18 27.96
N CYS A 100 21.99 18.99 28.83
CA CYS A 100 20.76 18.63 29.54
C CYS A 100 19.59 18.40 28.57
N ILE A 101 19.41 19.27 27.57
CA ILE A 101 18.34 19.13 26.55
C ILE A 101 18.55 17.86 25.71
N GLU A 102 19.79 17.56 25.31
CA GLU A 102 20.12 16.35 24.55
C GLU A 102 19.78 15.07 25.33
N LEU A 103 20.02 15.06 26.64
CA LEU A 103 19.60 13.95 27.52
C LEU A 103 18.07 13.81 27.57
N CYS A 104 17.33 14.91 27.60
CA CYS A 104 15.87 14.89 27.55
C CYS A 104 15.35 14.36 26.19
N GLU A 105 16.04 14.69 25.10
CA GLU A 105 15.62 14.36 23.72
C GLU A 105 15.88 12.90 23.37
N LYS A 106 16.99 12.33 23.83
CA LYS A 106 17.47 11.00 23.43
C LYS A 106 16.38 9.91 23.43
N PRO A 107 15.55 9.74 24.48
CA PRO A 107 14.50 8.71 24.46
C PRO A 107 13.41 8.98 23.40
N VAL A 108 13.08 10.24 23.15
CA VAL A 108 12.11 10.61 22.10
C VAL A 108 12.66 10.29 20.72
N SER A 109 13.92 10.65 20.46
CA SER A 109 14.60 10.35 19.20
C SER A 109 14.65 8.84 18.95
N SER A 110 15.09 8.04 19.93
CA SER A 110 15.12 6.58 19.81
C SER A 110 13.73 5.96 19.57
N ALA A 111 12.68 6.48 20.21
CA ALA A 111 11.32 6.03 19.97
C ALA A 111 10.82 6.36 18.56
N GLN A 112 11.17 7.55 18.05
CA GLN A 112 10.83 7.99 16.70
C GLN A 112 11.53 7.14 15.64
N GLU A 113 12.83 6.87 15.80
CA GLU A 113 13.61 6.00 14.91
C GLU A 113 13.04 4.59 14.86
N LEU A 114 12.71 4.02 16.02
CA LEU A 114 12.10 2.70 16.12
C LEU A 114 10.77 2.61 15.34
N VAL A 115 9.87 3.57 15.56
CA VAL A 115 8.57 3.60 14.88
C VAL A 115 8.75 3.77 13.37
N GLN A 116 9.59 4.69 12.93
CA GLN A 116 9.85 4.93 11.51
C GLN A 116 10.48 3.70 10.82
N GLY A 117 11.41 3.02 11.48
CA GLY A 117 12.03 1.79 10.99
C GLY A 117 11.01 0.66 10.82
N GLU A 118 10.11 0.49 11.77
CA GLU A 118 9.06 -0.54 11.66
C GLU A 118 8.05 -0.21 10.55
N LEU A 119 7.65 1.05 10.41
CA LEU A 119 6.75 1.49 9.34
C LEU A 119 7.37 1.25 7.95
N SER A 120 8.65 1.57 7.78
CA SER A 120 9.40 1.28 6.55
C SER A 120 9.43 -0.23 6.28
N THR A 121 9.65 -1.04 7.31
CA THR A 121 9.65 -2.51 7.18
C THR A 121 8.29 -3.04 6.72
N LEU A 122 7.19 -2.57 7.30
CA LEU A 122 5.84 -2.95 6.90
C LEU A 122 5.55 -2.53 5.45
N GLN A 123 5.85 -1.28 5.08
CA GLN A 123 5.69 -0.78 3.71
C GLN A 123 6.49 -1.59 2.69
N ASN A 124 7.75 -1.93 3.01
CA ASN A 124 8.61 -2.74 2.16
C ASN A 124 8.07 -4.16 1.96
N ARG A 125 7.49 -4.77 3.00
CA ARG A 125 6.81 -6.07 2.90
C ARG A 125 5.62 -6.00 1.95
N PHE A 126 4.79 -4.96 2.08
CA PHE A 126 3.66 -4.76 1.17
C PHE A 126 4.09 -4.58 -0.28
N GLN A 127 5.06 -3.69 -0.55
CA GLN A 127 5.58 -3.48 -1.91
C GLN A 127 6.19 -4.76 -2.51
N SER A 128 6.94 -5.52 -1.71
CA SER A 128 7.50 -6.80 -2.13
C SER A 128 6.41 -7.80 -2.49
N CYS A 129 5.33 -7.80 -1.71
CA CYS A 129 4.18 -8.63 -1.99
C CYS A 129 3.49 -8.29 -3.31
N VAL A 130 3.28 -6.99 -3.58
CA VAL A 130 2.73 -6.53 -4.87
C VAL A 130 3.61 -6.99 -6.04
N ARG A 131 4.94 -6.86 -5.92
CA ARG A 131 5.88 -7.34 -6.95
C ARG A 131 5.79 -8.86 -7.15
N GLN A 132 5.75 -9.62 -6.07
CA GLN A 132 5.65 -11.08 -6.13
C GLN A 132 4.33 -11.51 -6.78
N CYS A 133 3.21 -10.90 -6.41
CA CYS A 133 1.91 -11.16 -7.00
C CYS A 133 1.88 -10.83 -8.49
N SER A 134 2.49 -9.70 -8.89
CA SER A 134 2.63 -9.32 -10.29
C SER A 134 3.39 -10.39 -11.06
N HIS A 135 4.58 -10.78 -10.59
CA HIS A 135 5.36 -11.84 -11.24
C HIS A 135 4.60 -13.16 -11.34
N GLN A 136 3.92 -13.59 -10.28
CA GLN A 136 3.11 -14.81 -10.28
C GLN A 136 1.94 -14.75 -11.29
N ALA A 137 1.34 -13.58 -11.49
CA ALA A 137 0.29 -13.40 -12.48
C ALA A 137 0.85 -13.46 -13.91
N TYR A 138 1.99 -12.82 -14.17
CA TYR A 138 2.69 -12.90 -15.46
C TYR A 138 3.17 -14.32 -15.79
N ASP A 139 3.64 -15.07 -14.80
CA ASP A 139 4.17 -16.41 -14.97
C ASP A 139 3.16 -17.40 -15.57
N LYS A 140 1.85 -17.13 -15.41
CA LYS A 140 0.77 -17.93 -16.03
C LYS A 140 0.72 -17.80 -17.55
N PHE A 141 1.37 -16.79 -18.12
CA PHE A 141 1.43 -16.50 -19.54
C PHE A 141 2.81 -16.77 -20.14
N LYS A 142 3.72 -17.40 -19.38
CA LYS A 142 5.01 -17.88 -19.90
C LYS A 142 4.77 -18.85 -21.07
N GLY A 143 5.32 -18.52 -22.25
CA GLY A 143 5.19 -19.31 -23.48
C GLY A 143 4.19 -18.76 -24.51
N VAL A 144 3.53 -17.63 -24.23
CA VAL A 144 2.84 -16.80 -25.23
C VAL A 144 3.88 -15.90 -25.92
N GLU A 145 3.65 -15.50 -27.18
CA GLU A 145 4.50 -14.56 -27.97
C GLU A 145 5.00 -13.36 -27.13
N GLU A 146 6.10 -12.73 -27.56
CA GLU A 146 6.85 -11.68 -26.86
C GLU A 146 6.01 -10.56 -26.22
N ASP A 147 4.78 -10.32 -26.69
CA ASP A 147 3.86 -9.33 -26.14
C ASP A 147 2.48 -9.89 -25.74
N LEU A 148 2.06 -9.55 -24.51
CA LEU A 148 0.68 -9.79 -24.06
C LEU A 148 -0.31 -8.88 -24.79
N SER A 149 -1.39 -9.48 -25.30
CA SER A 149 -2.58 -8.75 -25.76
C SER A 149 -3.22 -7.94 -24.63
N GLU A 150 -3.98 -6.91 -24.98
CA GLU A 150 -4.70 -6.05 -24.02
C GLU A 150 -5.61 -6.87 -23.07
N ALA A 151 -6.33 -7.86 -23.62
CA ALA A 151 -7.15 -8.77 -22.82
C ALA A 151 -6.31 -9.56 -21.79
N GLN A 152 -5.13 -10.05 -22.18
CA GLN A 152 -4.24 -10.77 -21.27
C GLN A 152 -3.67 -9.84 -20.19
N ARG A 153 -3.34 -8.59 -20.51
CA ARG A 153 -2.87 -7.60 -19.52
C ARG A 153 -3.91 -7.33 -18.44
N MET A 154 -5.19 -7.24 -18.82
CA MET A 154 -6.28 -7.09 -17.83
C MET A 154 -6.44 -8.33 -16.94
N VAL A 155 -6.30 -9.54 -17.50
CA VAL A 155 -6.30 -10.77 -16.68
C VAL A 155 -5.13 -10.79 -15.70
N VAL A 156 -3.92 -10.44 -16.15
CA VAL A 156 -2.73 -10.35 -15.29
C VAL A 156 -2.94 -9.34 -14.16
N GLN A 157 -3.46 -8.15 -14.48
CA GLN A 157 -3.74 -7.13 -13.48
C GLN A 157 -4.80 -7.59 -12.46
N LYS A 158 -5.89 -8.20 -12.92
CA LYS A 158 -6.92 -8.77 -12.04
C LYS A 158 -6.36 -9.85 -11.12
N ASP A 159 -5.59 -10.80 -11.67
CA ASP A 159 -4.96 -11.86 -10.89
C ASP A 159 -3.95 -11.31 -9.88
N THR A 160 -3.24 -10.25 -10.25
CA THR A 160 -2.36 -9.50 -9.33
C THR A 160 -3.16 -8.95 -8.16
N LEU A 161 -4.29 -8.26 -8.40
CA LEU A 161 -5.12 -7.69 -7.33
C LEU A 161 -5.71 -8.76 -6.41
N VAL A 162 -6.14 -9.90 -6.95
CA VAL A 162 -6.63 -11.03 -6.13
C VAL A 162 -5.53 -11.55 -5.19
N CYS A 163 -4.30 -11.70 -5.69
CA CYS A 163 -3.16 -12.08 -4.86
C CYS A 163 -2.83 -11.02 -3.82
N VAL A 164 -2.79 -9.74 -4.22
CA VAL A 164 -2.51 -8.61 -3.32
C VAL A 164 -3.54 -8.49 -2.21
N ASN A 165 -4.83 -8.72 -2.47
CA ASN A 165 -5.84 -8.68 -1.42
C ASN A 165 -5.58 -9.73 -0.33
N LYS A 166 -5.22 -10.97 -0.71
CA LYS A 166 -4.87 -12.02 0.26
C LYS A 166 -3.67 -11.60 1.10
N CYS A 167 -2.67 -10.99 0.46
CA CYS A 167 -1.51 -10.49 1.16
C CYS A 167 -1.84 -9.37 2.17
N ILE A 168 -2.71 -8.43 1.78
CA ILE A 168 -3.18 -7.39 2.69
C ILE A 168 -3.92 -8.01 3.88
N GLU A 169 -4.78 -9.00 3.64
CA GLU A 169 -5.51 -9.70 4.71
C GLU A 169 -4.56 -10.41 5.68
N GLU A 170 -3.52 -11.06 5.17
CA GLU A 170 -2.46 -11.67 5.99
C GLU A 170 -1.69 -10.61 6.79
N GLN A 171 -1.27 -9.52 6.16
CA GLN A 171 -0.55 -8.44 6.84
C GLN A 171 -1.40 -7.78 7.94
N ILE A 172 -2.68 -7.51 7.68
CA ILE A 172 -3.61 -6.92 8.65
C ILE A 172 -3.89 -7.88 9.81
N SER A 173 -4.04 -9.17 9.54
CA SER A 173 -4.38 -10.16 10.57
C SER A 173 -3.17 -10.60 11.40
N THR A 174 -1.96 -10.54 10.86
CA THR A 174 -0.77 -11.12 11.50
C THR A 174 0.37 -10.12 11.69
N ALA A 175 0.90 -9.58 10.60
CA ALA A 175 2.14 -8.78 10.62
C ALA A 175 1.95 -7.46 11.38
N ILE A 176 0.93 -6.67 11.05
CA ILE A 176 0.67 -5.38 11.69
C ILE A 176 0.40 -5.56 13.20
N PRO A 177 -0.47 -6.48 13.66
CA PRO A 177 -0.64 -6.74 15.10
C PRO A 177 0.64 -7.20 15.80
N ALA A 178 1.47 -8.02 15.15
CA ALA A 178 2.76 -8.42 15.70
C ALA A 178 3.71 -7.22 15.86
N SER A 179 3.81 -6.37 14.85
CA SER A 179 4.58 -5.12 14.88
C SER A 179 4.09 -4.18 15.99
N ILE A 180 2.77 -4.00 16.12
CA ILE A 180 2.18 -3.18 17.20
C ILE A 180 2.65 -3.69 18.56
N ARG A 181 2.57 -5.01 18.81
CA ARG A 181 3.01 -5.62 20.08
C ARG A 181 4.51 -5.43 20.32
N ALA A 182 5.34 -5.72 19.32
CA ALA A 182 6.79 -5.64 19.42
C ALA A 182 7.26 -4.21 19.68
N VAL A 183 6.80 -3.25 18.86
CA VAL A 183 7.15 -1.83 19.01
C VAL A 183 6.61 -1.29 20.33
N SER A 184 5.38 -1.62 20.72
CA SER A 184 4.84 -1.17 22.03
C SER A 184 5.66 -1.70 23.21
N ALA A 185 6.17 -2.93 23.13
CA ALA A 185 7.03 -3.48 24.18
C ALA A 185 8.37 -2.73 24.26
N SER A 186 8.96 -2.37 23.12
CA SER A 186 10.20 -1.58 23.06
C SER A 186 9.97 -0.13 23.51
N LEU A 187 8.90 0.52 23.05
CA LEU A 187 8.52 1.88 23.47
C LEU A 187 8.30 1.98 24.99
N LYS A 188 7.71 0.95 25.61
CA LYS A 188 7.60 0.89 27.08
C LYS A 188 8.97 0.96 27.76
N LYS A 189 9.97 0.24 27.25
CA LYS A 189 11.33 0.26 27.80
C LYS A 189 11.98 1.62 27.62
N ILE A 190 11.92 2.19 26.42
CA ILE A 190 12.48 3.52 26.12
C ILE A 190 11.80 4.60 26.98
N SER A 191 10.48 4.51 27.17
CA SER A 191 9.75 5.47 28.01
C SER A 191 10.15 5.42 29.49
N ALA A 192 10.66 4.28 29.97
CA ALA A 192 11.13 4.14 31.35
C ALA A 192 12.51 4.78 31.58
N GLU A 193 13.26 5.07 30.52
CA GLU A 193 14.55 5.76 30.58
C GLU A 193 14.38 7.29 30.64
N GLN A 194 13.16 7.81 30.53
CA GLN A 194 12.94 9.25 30.53
C GLN A 194 13.27 9.88 31.89
N PRO A 195 13.88 11.08 31.91
CA PRO A 195 14.10 11.82 33.13
C PRO A 195 12.78 12.06 33.85
N SER A 196 12.76 11.88 35.17
CA SER A 196 11.58 12.17 35.98
C SER A 196 11.24 13.65 35.87
N LEU A 197 9.96 13.93 35.60
CA LEU A 197 9.38 15.28 35.71
C LEU A 197 9.48 15.81 37.13
#